data_AF-A0A7K7VVR8-F1
#
_entry.id   AF-A0A7K7VVR8-F1
#
_cell.length_a   1.000
_cell.length_b   1.000
_cell.length_c   1.000
_cell.angle_alpha   90.00
_cell.angle_beta   90.00
_cell.angle_gamma   90.00
#
_symmetry.space_group_name_H-M   'P 1'
#
loop_
_entity.id
_entity.type
_entity.pdbx_description
1 polymer ?
#
loop_
_entity_poly.entity_id
_entity_poly.type
_entity_poly.pdbx_seq_one_letter_code
_entity_poly.pdbx_strand_id
1 'polypeptide(L)'
;KLLARLEGRSSLKNLEPYLFAEEGFPVHGDVIEFHGPEGTGKTEMLYHLVARCILPKSGGGLEVGVMFIDTDYHFDMLRLVTILEHRLTQSTEETIKQCLGRLFLVNCSSSTQLLLTLYSLENMFCTHPSLCLLVLDSVSAFYWIDRSNGGESLNLQEMNLKKCAEILEKLLREYHLALFATTQTIMQKSTNSAEHLFSPKLHHEMDADYRPYLCKSWQQMVTHRIFFSRQSNSGNSKAFSVISCDIKKKHVIKRSFTIAECGVQF
;
A
#
# COMPACT_ATOMS: atom_id res chain seq x y z
N LYS A 1 -16.28 -22.16 -0.32
CA LYS A 1 -15.19 -22.20 0.71
C LYS A 1 -13.89 -22.81 0.18
N LEU A 2 -13.90 -23.86 -0.65
CA LEU A 2 -12.68 -24.41 -1.28
C LEU A 2 -12.38 -23.82 -2.68
N LEU A 3 -13.42 -23.51 -3.48
CA LEU A 3 -13.26 -23.01 -4.85
C LEU A 3 -12.51 -21.67 -4.95
N ALA A 4 -12.80 -20.68 -4.08
CA ALA A 4 -12.06 -19.41 -4.06
C ALA A 4 -10.57 -19.54 -3.66
N ARG A 5 -10.15 -20.70 -3.11
CA ARG A 5 -8.74 -21.03 -2.81
C ARG A 5 -8.09 -21.83 -3.95
N LEU A 6 -8.87 -22.38 -4.87
CA LEU A 6 -8.44 -23.23 -5.98
C LEU A 6 -8.51 -22.50 -7.33
N GLU A 7 -9.47 -21.60 -7.49
CA GLU A 7 -9.57 -20.67 -8.62
C GLU A 7 -8.54 -19.58 -8.40
N GLY A 8 -7.52 -19.55 -9.28
CA GLY A 8 -6.51 -18.50 -9.26
C GLY A 8 -7.15 -17.12 -9.42
N ARG A 9 -6.67 -16.14 -8.66
CA ARG A 9 -7.12 -14.75 -8.80
C ARG A 9 -6.59 -14.12 -10.08
N SER A 10 -7.28 -13.09 -10.55
CA SER A 10 -6.83 -12.30 -11.69
C SER A 10 -5.43 -11.73 -11.42
N SER A 11 -4.58 -11.80 -12.44
CA SER A 11 -3.22 -11.27 -12.35
C SER A 11 -3.24 -9.74 -12.20
N LEU A 12 -2.39 -9.22 -11.32
CA LEU A 12 -2.09 -7.79 -11.21
C LEU A 12 -1.01 -7.33 -12.22
N LYS A 13 -0.75 -8.14 -13.25
CA LYS A 13 0.09 -7.74 -14.38
C LYS A 13 -0.47 -6.45 -14.97
N ASN A 14 0.40 -5.46 -15.17
CA ASN A 14 0.07 -4.11 -15.62
C ASN A 14 -0.65 -3.21 -14.59
N LEU A 15 -0.64 -3.57 -13.30
CA LEU A 15 -1.19 -2.72 -12.25
C LEU A 15 -0.55 -1.32 -12.26
N GLU A 16 0.76 -1.21 -12.41
CA GLU A 16 1.41 0.06 -12.73
C GLU A 16 2.78 -0.20 -13.39
N PRO A 17 2.83 -0.29 -14.74
CA PRO A 17 4.05 -0.67 -15.45
C PRO A 17 5.24 0.24 -15.16
N TYR A 18 5.00 1.52 -14.90
CA TYR A 18 6.09 2.46 -14.63
C TYR A 18 6.63 2.26 -13.21
N LEU A 19 5.78 2.07 -12.20
CA LEU A 19 6.22 1.87 -10.81
C LEU A 19 7.02 0.57 -10.64
N PHE A 20 6.67 -0.48 -11.39
CA PHE A 20 7.28 -1.81 -11.29
C PHE A 20 8.14 -2.17 -12.51
N ALA A 21 8.47 -1.20 -13.37
CA ALA A 21 9.29 -1.48 -14.56
C ALA A 21 10.61 -2.14 -14.11
N GLU A 22 11.08 -3.13 -14.88
CA GLU A 22 12.30 -3.92 -14.60
C GLU A 22 12.23 -4.84 -13.35
N GLU A 23 11.45 -4.47 -12.34
CA GLU A 23 11.18 -5.29 -11.14
C GLU A 23 10.11 -6.37 -11.39
N GLY A 24 9.25 -6.15 -12.39
CA GLY A 24 8.20 -7.07 -12.83
C GLY A 24 6.82 -6.48 -12.59
N PHE A 25 6.01 -7.19 -11.80
CA PHE A 25 4.71 -6.72 -11.34
C PHE A 25 4.40 -7.38 -9.99
N PRO A 26 3.58 -6.76 -9.13
CA PRO A 26 3.15 -7.37 -7.88
C PRO A 26 2.53 -8.73 -8.11
N VAL A 27 3.05 -9.75 -7.43
CA VAL A 27 2.50 -11.10 -7.46
C VAL A 27 1.75 -11.41 -6.17
N HIS A 28 0.96 -12.48 -6.20
CA HIS A 28 0.24 -12.94 -5.03
C HIS A 28 1.21 -13.28 -3.88
N GLY A 29 0.91 -12.78 -2.68
CA GLY A 29 1.77 -12.86 -1.50
C GLY A 29 2.72 -11.69 -1.33
N ASP A 30 2.85 -10.79 -2.33
CA ASP A 30 3.70 -9.62 -2.18
C ASP A 30 3.10 -8.62 -1.18
N VAL A 31 4.01 -8.03 -0.41
CA VAL A 31 3.75 -6.93 0.52
C VAL A 31 4.59 -5.75 0.08
N ILE A 32 3.93 -4.70 -0.37
CA ILE A 32 4.53 -3.48 -0.87
C ILE A 32 4.30 -2.38 0.18
N GLU A 33 5.38 -1.93 0.80
CA GLU A 33 5.38 -0.86 1.80
C GLU A 33 5.71 0.48 1.14
N PHE A 34 4.76 1.40 1.17
CA PHE A 34 4.95 2.80 0.78
C PHE A 34 5.39 3.59 2.00
N HIS A 35 6.64 4.04 2.01
CA HIS A 35 7.21 4.78 3.13
C HIS A 35 7.50 6.23 2.72
N GLY A 36 7.26 7.18 3.62
CA GLY A 36 7.77 8.55 3.48
C GLY A 36 7.01 9.57 4.34
N PRO A 37 7.48 10.82 4.39
CA PRO A 37 6.81 11.89 5.13
C PRO A 37 5.37 12.15 4.66
N GLU A 38 4.58 12.85 5.47
CA GLU A 38 3.25 13.31 5.06
C GLU A 38 3.33 14.22 3.82
N GLY A 39 2.30 14.18 2.97
CA GLY A 39 2.23 15.04 1.79
C GLY A 39 3.22 14.70 0.67
N THR A 40 3.81 13.50 0.67
CA THR A 40 4.70 13.00 -0.39
C THR A 40 3.98 12.20 -1.49
N GLY A 41 2.64 12.14 -1.46
CA GLY A 41 1.84 11.54 -2.53
C GLY A 41 1.51 10.04 -2.35
N LYS A 42 1.75 9.46 -1.17
CA LYS A 42 1.44 8.04 -0.89
C LYS A 42 -0.04 7.69 -1.12
N THR A 43 -0.96 8.42 -0.49
CA THR A 43 -2.41 8.19 -0.63
C THR A 43 -2.90 8.45 -2.06
N GLU A 44 -2.33 9.44 -2.75
CA GLU A 44 -2.63 9.70 -4.16
C GLU A 44 -2.17 8.56 -5.08
N MET A 45 -1.01 7.94 -4.78
CA MET A 45 -0.59 6.71 -5.43
C MET A 45 -1.54 5.55 -5.13
N LEU A 46 -2.05 5.43 -3.90
CA LEU A 46 -3.06 4.42 -3.59
C LEU A 46 -4.34 4.63 -4.40
N TYR A 47 -4.88 5.86 -4.48
CA TYR A 47 -6.05 6.14 -5.33
C TYR A 47 -5.78 5.83 -6.80
N HIS A 48 -4.60 6.16 -7.28
CA HIS A 48 -4.17 5.83 -8.63
C HIS A 48 -4.21 4.32 -8.89
N LEU A 49 -3.66 3.51 -7.99
CA LEU A 49 -3.65 2.04 -8.08
C LEU A 49 -5.05 1.46 -7.94
N VAL A 50 -5.85 1.95 -6.99
CA VAL A 50 -7.25 1.56 -6.81
C VAL A 50 -8.02 1.81 -8.10
N ALA A 51 -7.90 3.00 -8.70
CA ALA A 51 -8.54 3.32 -9.96
C ALA A 51 -8.11 2.36 -11.08
N ARG A 52 -6.82 2.03 -11.20
CA ARG A 52 -6.34 1.05 -12.20
C ARG A 52 -6.94 -0.34 -11.98
N CYS A 53 -7.13 -0.77 -10.73
CA CYS A 53 -7.80 -2.03 -10.41
C CYS A 53 -9.28 -2.03 -10.80
N ILE A 54 -10.02 -1.00 -10.37
CA ILE A 54 -11.49 -0.96 -10.48
C ILE A 54 -11.99 -0.33 -11.78
N LEU A 55 -11.13 0.08 -12.69
CA LEU A 55 -11.56 0.46 -14.05
C LEU A 55 -11.83 -0.79 -14.90
N PRO A 56 -12.75 -0.72 -15.88
CA PRO A 56 -12.96 -1.79 -16.85
C PRO A 56 -11.74 -1.96 -17.75
N LYS A 57 -11.56 -3.17 -18.31
CA LYS A 57 -10.42 -3.45 -19.20
C LYS A 57 -10.42 -2.59 -20.47
N SER A 58 -11.61 -2.27 -21.00
CA SER A 58 -11.79 -1.35 -22.13
C SER A 58 -11.30 0.07 -21.83
N GLY A 59 -11.30 0.48 -20.57
CA GLY A 59 -10.75 1.76 -20.08
C GLY A 59 -9.31 1.66 -19.59
N GLY A 60 -8.59 0.57 -19.91
CA GLY A 60 -7.21 0.35 -19.48
C GLY A 60 -7.04 -0.09 -18.02
N GLY A 61 -8.13 -0.45 -17.34
CA GLY A 61 -8.12 -1.03 -16.00
C GLY A 61 -7.92 -2.55 -15.99
N LEU A 62 -7.93 -3.13 -14.80
CA LEU A 62 -7.77 -4.58 -14.60
C LEU A 62 -9.10 -5.32 -14.39
N GLU A 63 -10.16 -4.58 -14.08
CA GLU A 63 -11.46 -5.12 -13.74
C GLU A 63 -11.47 -6.07 -12.52
N VAL A 64 -10.71 -5.70 -11.48
CA VAL A 64 -10.58 -6.47 -10.24
C VAL A 64 -11.07 -5.68 -9.03
N GLY A 65 -11.39 -6.41 -7.96
CA GLY A 65 -11.84 -5.82 -6.70
C GLY A 65 -10.69 -5.42 -5.77
N VAL A 66 -10.95 -4.40 -4.95
CA VAL A 66 -10.02 -3.89 -3.94
C VAL A 66 -10.69 -3.85 -2.57
N MET A 67 -10.02 -4.37 -1.55
CA MET A 67 -10.36 -4.12 -0.14
C MET A 67 -9.44 -3.02 0.38
N PHE A 68 -9.99 -1.88 0.77
CA PHE A 68 -9.27 -0.74 1.32
C PHE A 68 -9.60 -0.62 2.81
N ILE A 69 -8.59 -0.74 3.64
CA ILE A 69 -8.68 -0.48 5.08
C ILE A 69 -8.03 0.88 5.35
N ASP A 70 -8.84 1.83 5.79
CA ASP A 70 -8.41 3.16 6.17
C ASP A 70 -8.36 3.27 7.70
N THR A 71 -7.19 3.53 8.24
CA THR A 71 -6.99 3.69 9.69
C THR A 71 -6.85 5.15 10.11
N ASP A 72 -6.65 6.05 9.15
CA ASP A 72 -6.42 7.47 9.40
C ASP A 72 -7.65 8.33 9.03
N TYR A 73 -8.72 7.72 8.52
CA TYR A 73 -9.98 8.38 8.11
C TYR A 73 -9.77 9.46 7.04
N HIS A 74 -8.76 9.28 6.20
CA HIS A 74 -8.38 10.23 5.15
C HIS A 74 -8.84 9.79 3.76
N PHE A 75 -9.54 8.65 3.63
CA PHE A 75 -10.07 8.22 2.33
C PHE A 75 -11.11 9.22 1.80
N ASP A 76 -10.82 9.79 0.63
CA ASP A 76 -11.67 10.75 -0.07
C ASP A 76 -12.28 10.07 -1.30
N MET A 77 -13.56 9.73 -1.18
CA MET A 77 -14.34 9.12 -2.27
C MET A 77 -14.47 10.05 -3.47
N LEU A 78 -14.60 11.37 -3.25
CA LEU A 78 -14.74 12.33 -4.35
C LEU A 78 -13.45 12.40 -5.15
N ARG A 79 -12.30 12.38 -4.48
CA ARG A 79 -11.00 12.33 -5.15
C ARG A 79 -10.86 11.10 -6.04
N LEU A 80 -11.26 9.92 -5.56
CA LEU A 80 -11.25 8.70 -6.37
C LEU A 80 -12.21 8.81 -7.57
N VAL A 81 -13.42 9.34 -7.37
CA VAL A 81 -14.39 9.55 -8.45
C VAL A 81 -13.83 10.49 -9.52
N THR A 82 -13.19 11.60 -9.13
CA THR A 82 -12.51 12.50 -10.08
C THR A 82 -11.48 11.76 -10.93
N ILE A 83 -10.68 10.88 -10.33
CA ILE A 83 -9.68 10.09 -11.08
C ILE A 83 -10.36 9.15 -12.08
N LEU A 84 -11.47 8.50 -11.68
CA LEU A 84 -12.23 7.60 -12.55
C LEU A 84 -12.85 8.34 -13.74
N GLU A 85 -13.46 9.50 -13.50
CA GLU A 85 -14.08 10.34 -14.54
C GLU A 85 -13.04 10.78 -15.58
N HIS A 86 -11.88 11.25 -15.14
CA HIS A 86 -10.83 11.71 -16.06
C HIS A 86 -10.16 10.57 -16.86
N ARG A 87 -10.30 9.32 -16.44
CA ARG A 87 -9.76 8.15 -17.16
C ARG A 87 -10.74 7.53 -18.13
N LEU A 88 -12.04 7.77 -17.93
CA LEU A 88 -13.09 7.24 -18.76
C LEU A 88 -13.52 8.30 -19.77
N THR A 89 -13.19 8.08 -21.05
CA THR A 89 -13.52 9.02 -22.14
C THR A 89 -15.02 9.31 -22.30
N GLN A 90 -15.89 8.44 -21.79
CA GLN A 90 -17.34 8.59 -21.75
C GLN A 90 -17.88 8.19 -20.37
N SER A 91 -17.36 8.79 -19.30
CA SER A 91 -17.83 8.53 -17.94
C SER A 91 -19.33 8.84 -17.81
N THR A 92 -20.13 7.80 -17.59
CA THR A 92 -21.51 7.94 -17.14
C THR A 92 -21.58 7.60 -15.66
N GLU A 93 -22.57 8.14 -14.94
CA GLU A 93 -22.81 7.82 -13.53
C GLU A 93 -22.90 6.30 -13.30
N GLU A 94 -23.54 5.58 -14.22
CA GLU A 94 -23.66 4.12 -14.18
C GLU A 94 -22.29 3.43 -14.32
N THR A 95 -21.44 3.88 -15.25
CA THR A 95 -20.09 3.33 -15.41
C THR A 95 -19.24 3.55 -14.16
N ILE A 96 -19.34 4.73 -13.54
CA ILE A 96 -18.64 5.04 -12.28
C ILE A 96 -19.15 4.15 -11.14
N LYS A 97 -20.47 3.98 -11.00
CA LYS A 97 -21.06 3.06 -10.02
C LYS A 97 -20.58 1.62 -10.20
N GLN A 98 -20.48 1.15 -11.43
CA GLN A 98 -19.94 -0.20 -11.73
C GLN A 98 -18.45 -0.34 -11.39
N CYS A 99 -17.68 0.74 -11.47
CA CYS A 99 -16.29 0.77 -10.99
C CYS A 99 -16.26 0.72 -9.45
N LEU A 100 -17.00 1.60 -8.79
CA LEU A 100 -17.06 1.67 -7.33
C LEU A 100 -17.65 0.41 -6.68
N GLY A 101 -18.52 -0.34 -7.38
CA GLY A 101 -19.02 -1.64 -6.93
C GLY A 101 -17.93 -2.71 -6.73
N ARG A 102 -16.70 -2.45 -7.20
CA ARG A 102 -15.52 -3.30 -6.99
C ARG A 102 -14.60 -2.80 -5.86
N LEU A 103 -14.93 -1.69 -5.21
CA LEU A 103 -14.21 -1.16 -4.05
C LEU A 103 -14.98 -1.49 -2.77
N PHE A 104 -14.30 -2.10 -1.81
CA PHE A 104 -14.79 -2.32 -0.46
C PHE A 104 -13.95 -1.44 0.48
N LEU A 105 -14.59 -0.54 1.21
CA LEU A 105 -13.91 0.39 2.13
C LEU A 105 -14.31 0.06 3.57
N VAL A 106 -13.32 -0.07 4.45
CA VAL A 106 -13.51 -0.29 5.89
C VAL A 106 -12.64 0.68 6.66
N ASN A 107 -13.21 1.39 7.62
CA ASN A 107 -12.45 2.24 8.53
C ASN A 107 -12.17 1.53 9.86
N CYS A 108 -10.96 1.71 10.40
CA CYS A 108 -10.58 1.22 11.72
C CYS A 108 -10.04 2.37 12.57
N SER A 109 -10.51 2.51 13.81
CA SER A 109 -10.10 3.58 14.74
C SER A 109 -9.13 3.12 15.83
N SER A 110 -8.79 1.82 15.87
CA SER A 110 -7.81 1.26 16.80
C SER A 110 -7.14 0.02 16.24
N SER A 111 -5.97 -0.33 16.80
CA SER A 111 -5.24 -1.55 16.47
C SER A 111 -6.04 -2.83 16.78
N THR A 112 -6.85 -2.80 17.85
CA THR A 112 -7.78 -3.89 18.19
C THR A 112 -8.88 -4.04 17.14
N GLN A 113 -9.50 -2.93 16.70
CA GLN A 113 -10.51 -2.99 15.65
C GLN A 113 -9.91 -3.49 14.33
N LEU A 114 -8.72 -3.00 13.95
CA LEU A 114 -8.00 -3.49 12.78
C LEU A 114 -7.78 -5.00 12.86
N LEU A 115 -7.31 -5.50 14.01
CA LEU A 115 -7.08 -6.93 14.24
C LEU A 115 -8.37 -7.75 14.05
N LEU A 116 -9.48 -7.31 14.63
CA LEU A 116 -10.79 -7.97 14.49
C LEU A 116 -11.30 -7.91 13.04
N THR A 117 -11.13 -6.77 12.37
CA THR A 117 -11.48 -6.61 10.95
C THR A 117 -10.73 -7.65 10.12
N LEU A 118 -9.40 -7.78 10.30
CA LEU A 118 -8.59 -8.76 9.57
C LEU A 118 -9.09 -10.19 9.76
N TYR A 119 -9.50 -10.58 10.97
CA TYR A 119 -10.11 -11.90 11.20
C TYR A 119 -11.42 -12.10 10.42
N SER A 120 -12.21 -11.06 10.24
CA SER A 120 -13.49 -11.16 9.52
C SER A 120 -13.34 -11.17 7.99
N LEU A 121 -12.19 -10.70 7.47
CA LEU A 121 -11.94 -10.63 6.02
C LEU A 121 -11.85 -12.01 5.35
N GLU A 122 -11.60 -13.08 6.10
CA GLU A 122 -11.55 -14.44 5.57
C GLU A 122 -12.83 -14.77 4.78
N ASN A 123 -13.99 -14.42 5.34
CA ASN A 123 -15.27 -14.64 4.68
C ASN A 123 -15.46 -13.73 3.46
N MET A 124 -15.01 -12.48 3.54
CA MET A 124 -15.09 -11.51 2.43
C MET A 124 -14.31 -11.99 1.21
N PHE A 125 -13.08 -12.48 1.41
CA PHE A 125 -12.25 -12.98 0.31
C PHE A 125 -12.75 -14.30 -0.27
N CYS A 126 -13.46 -15.11 0.53
CA CYS A 126 -14.13 -16.32 0.06
C CYS A 126 -15.33 -16.02 -0.84
N THR A 127 -16.10 -14.97 -0.53
CA THR A 127 -17.34 -14.63 -1.27
C THR A 127 -17.09 -13.73 -2.46
N HIS A 128 -15.95 -13.04 -2.51
CA HIS A 128 -15.56 -12.14 -3.59
C HIS A 128 -14.23 -12.61 -4.24
N PRO A 129 -14.27 -13.57 -5.19
CA PRO A 129 -13.07 -14.04 -5.88
C PRO A 129 -12.41 -12.95 -6.75
N SER A 130 -13.14 -11.89 -7.09
CA SER A 130 -12.61 -10.73 -7.82
C SER A 130 -11.65 -9.86 -6.99
N LEU A 131 -11.69 -9.91 -5.66
CA LEU A 131 -10.79 -9.14 -4.78
C LEU A 131 -9.34 -9.58 -4.99
N CYS A 132 -8.49 -8.78 -5.61
CA CYS A 132 -7.09 -9.16 -5.86
C CYS A 132 -6.10 -8.32 -5.04
N LEU A 133 -6.55 -7.17 -4.55
CA LEU A 133 -5.73 -6.18 -3.87
C LEU A 133 -6.29 -5.90 -2.46
N LEU A 134 -5.41 -5.95 -1.46
CA LEU A 134 -5.65 -5.40 -0.13
C LEU A 134 -4.82 -4.13 0.03
N VAL A 135 -5.45 -3.05 0.48
CA VAL A 135 -4.80 -1.78 0.79
C VAL A 135 -4.98 -1.47 2.27
N LEU A 136 -3.92 -1.05 2.94
CA LEU A 136 -3.92 -0.62 4.35
C LEU A 136 -3.24 0.75 4.48
N ASP A 137 -4.06 1.81 4.62
CA ASP A 137 -3.60 3.19 4.78
C ASP A 137 -3.98 3.69 6.18
N SER A 138 -3.12 3.65 7.20
CA SER A 138 -1.72 3.21 7.24
C SER A 138 -1.48 2.13 8.29
N VAL A 139 -0.48 1.26 8.08
CA VAL A 139 -0.12 0.25 9.09
C VAL A 139 0.48 0.88 10.37
N SER A 140 0.99 2.11 10.26
CA SER A 140 1.64 2.84 11.34
C SER A 140 0.70 3.68 12.20
N ALA A 141 -0.59 3.80 11.85
CA ALA A 141 -1.53 4.72 12.48
C ALA A 141 -1.61 4.60 14.01
N PHE A 142 -1.58 3.37 14.52
CA PHE A 142 -1.72 3.10 15.96
C PHE A 142 -0.40 2.94 16.71
N TYR A 143 0.74 3.20 16.04
CA TYR A 143 2.06 2.93 16.61
C TYR A 143 2.24 3.54 18.01
N TRP A 144 2.01 4.84 18.16
CA TRP A 144 2.23 5.53 19.44
C TRP A 144 1.25 5.10 20.54
N ILE A 145 0.01 4.84 20.16
CA ILE A 145 -1.04 4.42 21.10
C ILE A 145 -0.70 3.02 21.65
N ASP A 146 -0.31 2.10 20.78
CA ASP A 146 0.08 0.74 21.17
C ASP A 146 1.36 0.74 22.02
N ARG A 147 2.36 1.57 21.65
CA ARG A 147 3.57 1.78 22.46
C ARG A 147 3.25 2.29 23.87
N SER A 148 2.33 3.25 23.99
CA SER A 148 1.89 3.77 25.29
C SER A 148 1.19 2.67 26.11
N ASN A 149 0.24 1.97 25.50
CA ASN A 149 -0.56 0.94 26.16
C ASN A 149 0.26 -0.28 26.62
N GLY A 150 1.39 -0.57 25.96
CA GLY A 150 2.27 -1.68 26.31
C GLY A 150 3.15 -1.45 27.54
N GLY A 151 3.20 -0.23 28.09
CA GLY A 151 4.05 0.10 29.24
C GLY A 151 5.53 -0.18 28.97
N GLU A 152 6.23 -0.83 29.90
CA GLU A 152 7.66 -1.15 29.76
C GLU A 152 7.94 -2.39 28.89
N SER A 153 6.91 -3.18 28.56
CA SER A 153 7.09 -4.44 27.84
C SER A 153 7.01 -4.24 26.33
N LEU A 154 8.16 -4.32 25.65
CA LEU A 154 8.22 -4.28 24.17
C LEU A 154 7.28 -5.29 23.51
N ASN A 155 7.07 -6.45 24.13
CA ASN A 155 6.16 -7.47 23.63
C ASN A 155 4.70 -7.00 23.65
N LEU A 156 4.27 -6.31 24.72
CA LEU A 156 2.92 -5.76 24.82
C LEU A 156 2.75 -4.54 23.90
N GLN A 157 3.79 -3.72 23.81
CA GLN A 157 3.84 -2.55 22.92
C GLN A 157 3.65 -2.91 21.44
N GLU A 158 4.18 -4.06 21.01
CA GLU A 158 4.11 -4.51 19.61
C GLU A 158 3.07 -5.61 19.38
N MET A 159 2.33 -6.02 20.42
CA MET A 159 1.48 -7.21 20.40
C MET A 159 0.43 -7.17 19.28
N ASN A 160 -0.31 -6.07 19.16
CA ASN A 160 -1.40 -5.97 18.18
C ASN A 160 -0.86 -5.95 16.76
N LEU A 161 0.16 -5.13 16.48
CA LEU A 161 0.79 -5.09 15.16
C LEU A 161 1.40 -6.44 14.77
N LYS A 162 2.01 -7.17 15.72
CA LYS A 162 2.53 -8.51 15.48
C LYS A 162 1.43 -9.47 15.04
N LYS A 163 0.30 -9.50 15.75
CA LYS A 163 -0.87 -10.31 15.38
C LYS A 163 -1.46 -9.90 14.04
N CYS A 164 -1.54 -8.60 13.75
CA CYS A 164 -1.98 -8.10 12.44
C CYS A 164 -1.08 -8.60 11.31
N ALA A 165 0.25 -8.52 11.48
CA ALA A 165 1.21 -9.01 10.50
C ALA A 165 1.06 -10.52 10.25
N GLU A 166 0.90 -11.32 11.30
CA GLU A 166 0.70 -12.78 11.21
C GLU A 166 -0.59 -13.14 10.44
N ILE A 167 -1.70 -12.44 10.71
CA ILE A 167 -2.97 -12.69 10.01
C ILE A 167 -2.90 -12.19 8.57
N LEU A 168 -2.32 -11.01 8.32
CA LEU A 168 -2.11 -10.50 6.97
C LEU A 168 -1.31 -11.50 6.15
N GLU A 169 -0.18 -11.98 6.65
CA GLU A 169 0.63 -12.98 5.95
C GLU A 169 -0.18 -14.24 5.62
N LYS A 170 -0.99 -14.74 6.58
CA LYS A 170 -1.91 -15.85 6.34
C LYS A 170 -2.92 -15.54 5.23
N LEU A 171 -3.59 -14.39 5.30
CA LEU A 171 -4.59 -13.97 4.31
C LEU A 171 -3.99 -13.85 2.91
N LEU A 172 -2.82 -13.21 2.77
CA LEU A 172 -2.17 -13.01 1.47
C LEU A 172 -1.78 -14.34 0.81
N ARG A 173 -1.27 -15.29 1.62
CA ARG A 173 -0.88 -16.63 1.13
C ARG A 173 -2.09 -17.50 0.78
N GLU A 174 -3.08 -17.56 1.67
CA GLU A 174 -4.24 -18.45 1.49
C GLU A 174 -5.23 -17.96 0.43
N TYR A 175 -5.33 -16.65 0.26
CA TYR A 175 -6.25 -16.03 -0.69
C TYR A 175 -5.55 -15.47 -1.92
N HIS A 176 -4.24 -15.66 -2.09
CA HIS A 176 -3.52 -15.17 -3.28
C HIS A 176 -3.77 -13.67 -3.54
N LEU A 177 -3.53 -12.82 -2.55
CA LEU A 177 -3.72 -11.36 -2.63
C LEU A 177 -2.36 -10.65 -2.67
N ALA A 178 -2.31 -9.42 -3.16
CA ALA A 178 -1.18 -8.52 -2.91
C ALA A 178 -1.60 -7.44 -1.90
N LEU A 179 -0.66 -7.04 -1.02
CA LEU A 179 -0.86 -5.98 -0.03
C LEU A 179 -0.08 -4.73 -0.42
N PHE A 180 -0.76 -3.60 -0.44
CA PHE A 180 -0.14 -2.28 -0.42
C PHE A 180 -0.43 -1.64 0.93
N ALA A 181 0.61 -1.25 1.65
CA ALA A 181 0.45 -0.60 2.95
C ALA A 181 1.31 0.65 3.02
N THR A 182 0.79 1.70 3.64
CA THR A 182 1.56 2.93 3.86
C THR A 182 2.13 2.96 5.26
N THR A 183 3.30 3.60 5.39
CA THR A 183 3.91 3.96 6.66
C THR A 183 4.34 5.42 6.63
N GLN A 184 4.28 6.05 7.80
CA GLN A 184 4.74 7.42 8.00
C GLN A 184 6.19 7.44 8.52
N THR A 185 6.90 8.54 8.29
CA THR A 185 8.23 8.78 8.86
C THR A 185 8.07 9.28 10.29
N ILE A 186 8.04 8.35 11.25
CA ILE A 186 7.85 8.65 12.68
C ILE A 186 9.18 8.84 13.41
N MET A 187 10.23 8.14 12.97
CA MET A 187 11.56 8.21 13.56
C MET A 187 12.48 9.07 12.69
N GLN A 188 13.14 10.06 13.30
CA GLN A 188 14.25 10.79 12.68
C GLN A 188 15.58 10.24 13.22
N LYS A 189 16.63 10.23 12.39
CA LYS A 189 17.98 9.87 12.86
C LYS A 189 18.46 10.89 13.91
N SER A 190 18.92 10.41 15.06
CA SER A 190 20.01 11.08 15.76
C SER A 190 21.33 10.73 15.07
N THR A 191 22.29 11.64 15.07
CA THR A 191 23.56 11.60 14.31
C THR A 191 24.50 10.44 14.64
N ASN A 192 24.09 9.43 15.41
CA ASN A 192 24.94 8.31 15.82
C ASN A 192 24.50 6.98 15.18
N SER A 193 25.36 6.51 14.29
CA SER A 193 25.30 5.28 13.51
C SER A 193 25.58 4.03 14.35
N ALA A 194 24.81 2.95 14.16
CA ALA A 194 25.27 1.55 14.13
C ALA A 194 24.12 0.52 14.22
N GLU A 195 23.25 0.42 13.20
CA GLU A 195 22.48 -0.83 12.96
C GLU A 195 22.36 -1.04 11.44
N HIS A 196 23.21 -1.90 10.89
CA HIS A 196 23.39 -2.08 9.45
C HIS A 196 22.66 -3.34 8.95
N LEU A 197 21.48 -3.17 8.33
CA LEU A 197 20.76 -4.25 7.64
C LEU A 197 20.99 -4.28 6.12
N PHE A 198 21.64 -3.24 5.56
CA PHE A 198 21.91 -3.12 4.12
C PHE A 198 23.36 -2.72 3.85
N SER A 199 23.90 -3.16 2.70
CA SER A 199 25.28 -2.88 2.30
C SER A 199 25.51 -1.37 2.09
N PRO A 200 26.72 -0.83 2.35
CA PRO A 200 27.05 0.59 2.21
C PRO A 200 26.69 1.21 0.85
N LYS A 201 26.64 0.42 -0.23
CA LYS A 201 26.31 0.90 -1.58
C LYS A 201 24.83 1.26 -1.77
N LEU A 202 23.90 0.61 -1.04
CA LEU A 202 22.46 0.93 -1.12
C LEU A 202 22.10 2.21 -0.34
N HIS A 203 22.90 2.59 0.68
CA HIS A 203 22.60 3.76 1.54
C HIS A 203 22.74 5.10 0.82
N HIS A 204 23.45 5.16 -0.31
CA HIS A 204 23.69 6.42 -1.02
C HIS A 204 22.52 6.82 -1.95
N GLU A 205 21.63 5.86 -2.27
CA GLU A 205 20.48 6.05 -3.17
C GLU A 205 19.12 5.90 -2.48
N MET A 206 19.04 5.13 -1.38
CA MET A 206 17.89 5.15 -0.49
C MET A 206 17.83 6.49 0.24
N ASP A 207 16.62 6.98 0.56
CA ASP A 207 16.47 8.11 1.49
C ASP A 207 17.24 7.75 2.78
N ALA A 208 18.35 8.45 3.04
CA ALA A 208 19.39 8.05 3.99
C ALA A 208 18.90 8.00 5.47
N ASP A 209 17.63 8.35 5.68
CA ASP A 209 16.96 8.54 6.95
C ASP A 209 15.95 7.43 7.29
N TYR A 210 15.75 6.42 6.43
CA TYR A 210 14.84 5.31 6.78
C TYR A 210 15.39 4.45 7.93
N ARG A 211 14.65 4.43 9.04
CA ARG A 211 14.84 3.49 10.15
C ARG A 211 13.60 2.61 10.30
N PRO A 212 13.71 1.29 10.13
CA PRO A 212 12.61 0.37 10.44
C PRO A 212 12.21 0.51 11.91
N TYR A 213 10.95 0.81 12.18
CA TYR A 213 10.43 0.99 13.55
C TYR A 213 9.23 0.10 13.88
N LEU A 214 8.61 -0.49 12.86
CA LEU A 214 7.55 -1.49 13.03
C LEU A 214 8.15 -2.84 13.43
N CYS A 215 7.32 -3.70 14.03
CA CYS A 215 7.76 -4.98 14.61
C CYS A 215 8.44 -5.90 13.59
N LYS A 216 9.27 -6.83 14.07
CA LYS A 216 10.04 -7.74 13.21
C LYS A 216 9.17 -8.56 12.25
N SER A 217 7.99 -8.99 12.68
CA SER A 217 7.05 -9.74 11.84
C SER A 217 6.65 -8.94 10.60
N TRP A 218 6.38 -7.64 10.74
CA TRP A 218 6.13 -6.76 9.61
C TRP A 218 7.36 -6.64 8.70
N GLN A 219 8.53 -6.38 9.29
CA GLN A 219 9.76 -6.19 8.51
C GLN A 219 10.14 -7.41 7.65
N GLN A 220 9.80 -8.62 8.11
CA GLN A 220 10.07 -9.88 7.43
C GLN A 220 9.08 -10.20 6.30
N MET A 221 7.83 -9.77 6.42
CA MET A 221 6.81 -10.00 5.38
C MET A 221 6.92 -9.01 4.20
N VAL A 222 7.47 -7.80 4.43
CA VAL A 222 7.65 -6.80 3.36
C VAL A 222 8.56 -7.37 2.26
N THR A 223 8.07 -7.30 1.03
CA THR A 223 8.79 -7.78 -0.18
C THR A 223 9.42 -6.62 -0.96
N HIS A 224 8.72 -5.49 -1.02
CA HIS A 224 9.14 -4.28 -1.72
C HIS A 224 8.94 -3.08 -0.80
N ARG A 225 9.93 -2.19 -0.73
CA ARG A 225 9.79 -0.87 -0.11
C ARG A 225 9.87 0.20 -1.19
N ILE A 226 8.92 1.12 -1.19
CA ILE A 226 8.90 2.25 -2.09
C ILE A 226 8.94 3.53 -1.26
N PHE A 227 10.02 4.28 -1.39
CA PHE A 227 10.26 5.51 -0.63
C PHE A 227 9.75 6.73 -1.41
N PHE A 228 8.83 7.47 -0.82
CA PHE A 228 8.20 8.65 -1.40
C PHE A 228 8.84 9.93 -0.85
N SER A 229 9.20 10.83 -1.76
CA SER A 229 9.79 12.14 -1.43
C SER A 229 9.18 13.23 -2.29
N ARG A 230 9.06 14.45 -1.74
CA ARG A 230 8.67 15.64 -2.52
C ARG A 230 9.93 16.26 -3.13
N GLN A 231 9.90 16.59 -4.43
CA GLN A 231 10.98 17.33 -5.08
C GLN A 231 10.71 18.82 -4.97
N SER A 232 11.72 19.59 -4.56
CA SER A 232 11.70 21.04 -4.60
C SER A 232 12.14 21.53 -5.98
N ASN A 233 11.18 21.72 -6.89
CA ASN A 233 11.44 22.40 -8.16
C ASN A 233 11.06 23.87 -8.06
N SER A 234 11.80 24.74 -8.75
CA SER A 234 11.58 26.19 -8.84
C SER A 234 10.36 26.58 -9.71
N GLY A 235 9.65 25.61 -10.29
CA GLY A 235 8.44 25.83 -11.10
C GLY A 235 7.15 25.46 -10.37
N ASN A 236 6.01 26.00 -10.81
CA ASN A 236 4.68 25.85 -10.19
C ASN A 236 4.13 24.41 -10.10
N SER A 237 4.78 23.40 -10.70
CA SER A 237 4.34 22.01 -10.65
C SER A 237 5.01 21.26 -9.49
N LYS A 238 4.20 20.75 -8.55
CA LYS A 238 4.68 19.88 -7.46
C LYS A 238 5.11 18.53 -8.06
N ALA A 239 6.42 18.31 -8.13
CA ALA A 239 7.00 17.03 -8.54
C ALA A 239 7.31 16.16 -7.32
N PHE A 240 7.14 14.85 -7.49
CA PHE A 240 7.43 13.83 -6.48
C PHE A 240 8.43 12.82 -7.05
N SER A 241 9.10 12.08 -6.18
CA SER A 241 9.83 10.87 -6.59
C SER A 241 9.50 9.69 -5.71
N VAL A 242 9.63 8.52 -6.32
CA VAL A 242 9.71 7.24 -5.65
C VAL A 242 11.09 6.62 -5.85
N ILE A 243 11.58 5.93 -4.83
CA ILE A 243 12.71 5.00 -4.93
C ILE A 243 12.16 3.62 -4.57
N SER A 244 12.03 2.74 -5.56
CA SER A 244 11.61 1.35 -5.38
C SER A 244 12.81 0.50 -4.99
N CYS A 245 12.62 -0.37 -4.00
CA CYS A 245 13.61 -1.30 -3.50
C CYS A 245 12.99 -2.70 -3.38
N ASP A 246 13.33 -3.60 -4.31
CA ASP A 246 13.05 -5.03 -4.16
C ASP A 246 14.05 -5.62 -3.17
N ILE A 247 13.56 -6.10 -2.02
CA ILE A 247 14.40 -6.58 -0.92
C ILE A 247 15.16 -7.85 -1.31
N LYS A 248 14.60 -8.67 -2.20
CA LYS A 248 15.21 -9.94 -2.64
C LYS A 248 16.24 -9.69 -3.74
N LYS A 249 15.90 -8.86 -4.73
CA LYS A 249 16.78 -8.59 -5.88
C LYS A 249 17.83 -7.52 -5.59
N LYS A 250 17.68 -6.75 -4.51
CA LYS A 250 18.54 -5.60 -4.15
C LYS A 250 18.66 -4.58 -5.29
N HIS A 251 17.60 -4.47 -6.08
CA HIS A 251 17.50 -3.51 -7.17
C HIS A 251 16.91 -2.22 -6.62
N VAL A 252 17.44 -1.08 -7.08
CA VAL A 252 17.00 0.25 -6.67
C VAL A 252 16.69 1.05 -7.91
N ILE A 253 15.46 1.55 -8.04
CA ILE A 253 15.06 2.39 -9.18
C ILE A 253 14.42 3.67 -8.65
N LYS A 254 14.94 4.80 -9.12
CA LYS A 254 14.34 6.11 -8.86
C LYS A 254 13.46 6.53 -10.02
N ARG A 255 12.24 6.99 -9.72
CA ARG A 255 11.31 7.55 -10.70
C ARG A 255 10.71 8.84 -10.17
N SER A 256 10.40 9.76 -11.09
CA SER A 256 9.63 10.95 -10.78
C SER A 256 8.17 10.71 -11.12
N PHE A 257 7.27 11.44 -10.47
CA PHE A 257 5.86 11.47 -10.85
C PHE A 257 5.23 12.81 -10.47
N THR A 258 4.11 13.12 -11.09
CA THR A 258 3.23 14.25 -10.74
C THR A 258 1.85 13.73 -10.36
N ILE A 259 1.07 14.58 -9.69
CA ILE A 259 -0.31 14.28 -9.28
C ILE A 259 -1.22 15.23 -10.07
N ALA A 260 -2.09 14.65 -10.89
CA ALA A 260 -3.04 15.33 -11.76
C ALA A 260 -4.47 14.88 -11.47
N GLU A 261 -5.46 15.46 -12.13
CA GLU A 261 -6.87 15.10 -11.96
C GLU A 261 -7.14 13.62 -12.29
N CYS A 262 -6.45 13.08 -13.30
CA CYS A 262 -6.47 11.67 -13.69
C CYS A 262 -5.61 10.73 -12.81
N GLY A 263 -5.11 11.19 -11.67
CA GLY A 263 -4.28 10.43 -10.74
C GLY A 263 -2.78 10.70 -10.91
N VAL A 264 -1.96 9.67 -10.70
CA VAL A 264 -0.49 9.77 -10.82
C VAL A 264 -0.05 9.66 -12.28
N GLN A 265 0.94 10.48 -12.66
CA GLN A 265 1.61 10.43 -13.95
C GLN A 265 3.12 10.30 -13.73
N PHE A 266 3.72 9.22 -14.26
CA PHE A 266 5.18 8.99 -14.23
C PHE A 266 5.89 9.68 -15.39
#